data_AF-A0A2V5LMH0-F1
#
_entry.id   AF-A0A2V5LMH0-F1
#
_cell.length_a   1.000
_cell.length_b   1.000
_cell.length_c   1.000
_cell.angle_alpha   90.00
_cell.angle_beta   90.00
_cell.angle_gamma   90.00
#
_symmetry.space_group_name_H-M   'P 1'
#
loop_
_entity.id
_entity.type
_entity.pdbx_description
1 polymer ?
#
loop_
_entity_poly.entity_id
_entity_poly.type
_entity_poly.pdbx_seq_one_letter_code
_entity_poly.pdbx_strand_id
1 'polypeptide(L)' 'MRLEPRNIQQIGDELAIAWSDGTESFVKLELLRRACPCAACGGEPDVLGEVVRPHVFDR' A
#
# COMPACT_ATOMS: atom_id res chain seq x y z
N MET A 1 1.96 21.00 8.10
CA MET A 1 0.64 20.88 7.44
C MET A 1 0.44 19.40 7.11
N ARG A 2 -0.71 18.79 7.42
CA ARG A 2 -0.96 17.36 7.18
C ARG A 2 -1.43 17.19 5.73
N LEU A 3 -0.87 16.22 5.02
CA LEU A 3 -1.34 15.81 3.70
C LEU A 3 -2.60 14.94 3.89
N GLU A 4 -3.71 15.38 3.32
CA GLU A 4 -4.99 14.66 3.37
C GLU A 4 -5.45 14.30 1.96
N PRO A 5 -5.82 13.03 1.70
CA PRO A 5 -6.39 12.66 0.42
C PRO A 5 -7.80 13.28 0.29
N ARG A 6 -8.01 14.08 -0.75
CA ARG A 6 -9.30 14.70 -1.09
C ARG A 6 -10.13 13.83 -2.02
N ASN A 7 -9.47 13.08 -2.89
CA ASN A 7 -10.11 12.14 -3.80
C ASN A 7 -9.17 10.97 -4.08
N ILE A 8 -9.72 9.77 -4.19
CA ILE A 8 -9.00 8.54 -4.53
C ILE A 8 -9.81 7.79 -5.57
N GLN A 9 -9.21 7.51 -6.73
CA GLN A 9 -9.87 6.80 -7.82
C GLN A 9 -8.93 5.77 -8.43
N GLN A 10 -9.49 4.65 -8.87
CA GLN A 10 -8.77 3.72 -9.74
C GLN A 10 -9.01 4.11 -11.19
N ILE A 11 -7.93 4.31 -11.95
CA ILE A 11 -7.96 4.63 -13.37
C ILE A 11 -7.09 3.61 -14.09
N GLY A 12 -7.71 2.66 -14.80
CA GLY A 12 -6.98 1.56 -15.43
C GLY A 12 -6.22 0.72 -14.39
N ASP A 13 -4.91 0.60 -14.58
CA ASP A 13 -3.96 -0.12 -13.70
C ASP A 13 -3.27 0.79 -12.66
N GLU A 14 -3.77 2.00 -12.44
CA GLU A 14 -3.23 2.97 -11.49
C GLU A 14 -4.27 3.44 -10.45
N LEU A 15 -3.77 3.79 -9.27
CA LEU A 15 -4.49 4.52 -8.23
C LEU A 15 -4.09 6.00 -8.33
N ALA A 16 -5.06 6.84 -8.67
CA ALA A 16 -4.93 8.29 -8.67
C ALA A 16 -5.38 8.86 -7.32
N ILE A 17 -4.56 9.71 -6.71
CA ILE A 17 -4.85 10.40 -5.45
C ILE A 17 -4.68 11.90 -5.66
N ALA A 18 -5.72 12.67 -5.36
CA ALA A 18 -5.65 14.12 -5.27
C ALA A 18 -5.52 14.54 -3.81
N TRP A 19 -4.53 15.38 -3.51
CA TRP A 19 -4.17 15.76 -2.15
C TRP A 19 -4.67 17.15 -1.76
N SER A 20 -4.73 17.43 -0.46
CA SER A 20 -5.17 18.71 0.09
C SER A 20 -4.30 19.91 -0.25
N ASP A 21 -3.06 19.69 -0.70
CA ASP A 21 -2.13 20.73 -1.16
C ASP A 21 -2.22 21.00 -2.67
N GLY A 22 -3.14 20.32 -3.37
CA GLY A 22 -3.34 20.44 -4.81
C GLY A 22 -2.42 19.56 -5.65
N THR A 23 -1.52 18.78 -5.03
CA THR A 23 -0.71 17.80 -5.76
C THR A 23 -1.52 16.55 -6.09
N GLU A 24 -1.05 15.81 -7.09
CA GLU A 24 -1.63 14.54 -7.51
C GLU A 24 -0.57 13.45 -7.50
N SER A 25 -0.98 12.22 -7.22
CA SER A 25 -0.11 11.05 -7.27
C SER A 25 -0.80 9.93 -8.02
N PHE A 26 -0.03 9.24 -8.88
CA PHE A 26 -0.48 8.11 -9.67
C PHE A 26 0.42 6.94 -9.35
N VAL A 27 -0.18 5.85 -8.85
CA VAL A 27 0.58 4.70 -8.36
C VAL A 27 0.04 3.43 -9.00
N LYS A 28 0.90 2.68 -9.71
CA LYS A 28 0.52 1.39 -10.29
C LYS A 28 -0.01 0.44 -9.21
N LEU A 29 -1.15 -0.20 -9.50
CA LEU A 29 -1.78 -1.16 -8.59
C LEU A 29 -0.87 -2.36 -8.30
N GLU A 30 -0.06 -2.78 -9.27
CA GLU A 30 0.94 -3.83 -9.07
C GLU A 30 1.94 -3.47 -7.97
N LEU A 31 2.41 -2.21 -7.95
CA LEU A 31 3.35 -1.73 -6.95
C LEU A 31 2.71 -1.74 -5.55
N LEU A 32 1.46 -1.29 -5.43
CA LEU A 32 0.70 -1.36 -4.19
C LEU A 32 0.54 -2.81 -3.70
N ARG A 33 0.25 -3.74 -4.61
CA ARG A 33 0.10 -5.16 -4.26
C ARG A 33 1.41 -5.78 -3.78
N ARG A 34 2.54 -5.44 -4.42
CA ARG A 34 3.89 -5.88 -4.01
C ARG A 34 4.30 -5.28 -2.66
N ALA A 35 3.82 -4.08 -2.34
CA ALA A 35 4.10 -3.37 -1.10
C ALA A 35 3.03 -3.56 -0.01
N CYS A 36 2.13 -4.55 -0.16
CA CYS A 36 1.02 -4.74 0.78
C CYS A 36 1.54 -4.99 2.22
N PRO A 37 1.16 -4.16 3.21
CA PRO A 37 1.69 -4.26 4.57
C PRO A 37 0.93 -5.26 5.46
N CYS A 38 -0.03 -6.02 4.91
CA CYS A 38 -0.79 -6.96 5.72
C CYS A 38 0.10 -8.12 6.22
N ALA A 39 -0.29 -8.75 7.34
CA ALA A 39 0.45 -9.86 7.93
C ALA A 39 0.75 -11.00 6.93
N ALA A 40 -0.16 -11.25 5.97
CA ALA A 40 0.01 -12.28 4.95
C ALA A 40 1.09 -11.95 3.90
N CYS A 41 1.38 -10.66 3.65
CA CYS A 41 2.36 -10.24 2.64
C CYS A 41 3.64 -9.69 3.28
N GLY A 42 3.49 -8.78 4.25
CA GLY A 42 4.59 -8.09 4.92
C GLY A 42 5.17 -8.85 6.11
N GLY A 43 4.40 -9.80 6.68
CA GLY A 43 4.69 -10.43 7.96
C GLY A 43 4.14 -9.62 9.14
N GLU A 44 3.82 -10.29 10.23
CA GLU A 44 3.50 -9.64 11.51
C GLU A 44 4.74 -9.76 12.43
N PRO A 45 5.18 -8.67 13.09
CA PRO A 45 6.26 -8.74 14.06
C PRO A 45 5.83 -9.55 15.28
N ASP A 46 6.68 -10.47 15.71
CA ASP A 46 6.45 -11.23 16.95
C ASP A 46 6.75 -10.38 18.21
N VAL A 47 6.60 -10.99 19.39
CA VAL A 47 6.87 -10.33 20.67
C VAL A 47 8.32 -9.89 20.86
N LEU A 48 9.25 -10.45 20.07
CA LEU A 48 10.67 -10.10 20.06
C LEU A 48 11.00 -9.07 18.95
N GLY A 49 10.02 -8.72 18.11
CA GLY A 49 10.16 -7.77 17.01
C GLY A 49 10.64 -8.40 15.70
N GLU A 50 10.76 -9.73 15.64
CA GLU A 50 11.16 -10.44 14.43
C GLU A 50 9.99 -10.53 13.45
N VAL A 51 10.22 -10.17 12.18
CA VAL A 51 9.19 -10.20 11.13
C VAL A 51 9.41 -11.40 10.23
N VAL A 52 8.54 -12.41 10.36
CA VAL A 52 8.51 -13.57 9.47
C VAL A 52 7.43 -13.37 8.42
N ARG A 53 7.81 -13.44 7.13
CA ARG A 53 6.85 -13.42 6.01
C ARG A 53 6.33 -14.83 5.76
N PRO A 54 5.02 -15.09 5.96
CA PRO A 54 4.46 -16.40 5.70
C PRO A 54 4.36 -16.69 4.20
N HIS A 55 4.64 -17.93 3.80
CA HIS A 55 4.45 -18.42 2.42
C HIS A 55 2.96 -18.70 2.13
N VAL A 56 2.11 -17.67 2.18
CA VAL A 56 0.65 -17.82 2.01
C VAL A 56 0.24 -17.96 0.53
N PHE A 57 1.05 -17.42 -0.38
CA PHE A 57 0.74 -17.30 -1.81
C PHE A 57 1.59 -18.21 -2.71
N ASP A 58 2.31 -19.17 -2.14
CA ASP A 58 3.19 -20.12 -2.87
C ASP A 58 2.40 -21.33 -3.43
N ARG A 59 1.20 -21.06 -3.99
CA ARG A 59 0.36 -22.04 -4.69
C ARG A 59 -0.02 -21.52 -6.06
#